data_AF-A0A7C3ADU9-F1
#
_entry.id   AF-A0A7C3ADU9-F1
#
_cell.length_a   1.000
_cell.length_b   1.000
_cell.length_c   1.000
_cell.angle_alpha   90.00
_cell.angle_beta   90.00
_cell.angle_gamma   90.00
#
_symmetry.space_group_name_H-M   'P 1'
#
loop_
_entity.id
_entity.type
_entity.pdbx_description
1 polymer ?
#
loop_
_entity_poly.entity_id
_entity_poly.type
_entity_poly.pdbx_seq_one_letter_code
_entity_poly.pdbx_strand_id
1 'polypeptide(L)'
;MDGWRFVHVLALIWLGAGLGATYPHILRAWATKDVQRQMFALVEAANNETRVLLPGAMASGITGFFWAVAEGYNFFTDLWLSALTLLYVFFYFICLPLMGFGLRRARVAALTAAKRGEVTPELQEVLDDKVPLVFGTLLVLSVPVLSLLAVFKPF
;
A
#
# COMPACT_ATOMS: atom_id res chain seq x y z
N MET A 1 -13.79 1.31 25.67
CA MET A 1 -13.20 1.00 24.36
C MET A 1 -13.09 -0.51 24.29
N ASP A 2 -13.81 -1.11 23.35
CA ASP A 2 -13.78 -2.55 23.13
C ASP A 2 -12.38 -2.92 22.64
N GLY A 3 -11.80 -4.01 23.15
CA GLY A 3 -10.41 -4.38 22.88
C GLY A 3 -10.09 -4.44 21.38
N TRP A 4 -11.08 -4.86 20.57
CA TRP A 4 -10.99 -4.88 19.11
C TRP A 4 -10.78 -3.51 18.48
N ARG A 5 -11.48 -2.48 18.97
CA ARG A 5 -11.32 -1.11 18.46
C ARG A 5 -9.92 -0.58 18.73
N PHE A 6 -9.36 -0.87 19.90
CA PHE A 6 -7.99 -0.46 20.24
C PHE A 6 -6.97 -1.15 19.32
N VAL A 7 -7.07 -2.47 19.16
CA VAL A 7 -6.17 -3.24 18.28
C VAL A 7 -6.32 -2.80 16.82
N HIS A 8 -7.54 -2.49 16.38
CA HIS A 8 -7.79 -1.99 15.03
C HIS A 8 -7.12 -0.63 14.78
N VAL A 9 -7.19 0.30 15.73
CA VAL A 9 -6.49 1.59 15.63
C VAL A 9 -4.97 1.39 15.53
N LEU A 10 -4.39 0.48 16.32
CA LEU A 10 -2.97 0.14 16.20
C LEU A 10 -2.62 -0.44 14.83
N ALA A 11 -3.49 -1.30 14.28
CA ALA A 11 -3.30 -1.86 12.95
C ALA A 11 -3.40 -0.78 11.85
N LEU A 12 -4.29 0.21 11.99
CA LEU A 12 -4.37 1.37 11.09
C LEU A 12 -3.11 2.24 11.15
N ILE A 13 -2.55 2.46 12.35
CA ILE A 13 -1.28 3.18 12.51
C ILE A 13 -0.15 2.42 11.81
N TRP A 14 -0.10 1.09 11.97
CA TRP A 14 0.89 0.25 11.27
C TRP A 14 0.72 0.36 9.75
N LEU A 15 -0.50 0.22 9.24
CA LEU A 15 -0.80 0.41 7.82
C LEU A 15 -0.32 1.78 7.31
N GLY A 16 -0.65 2.86 8.04
CA GLY A 16 -0.21 4.22 7.71
C GLY A 16 1.32 4.36 7.71
N ALA A 17 2.01 3.77 8.69
CA ALA A 17 3.47 3.73 8.73
C ALA A 17 4.05 2.96 7.54
N GLY A 18 3.42 1.85 7.13
CA GLY A 18 3.82 1.08 5.95
C GLY A 18 3.68 1.88 4.65
N LEU A 19 2.58 2.62 4.48
CA LEU A 19 2.39 3.51 3.33
C LEU A 19 3.42 4.64 3.35
N GLY A 20 3.61 5.28 4.50
CA GLY A 20 4.59 6.36 4.70
C GLY A 20 6.04 5.92 4.51
N ALA A 21 6.37 4.66 4.79
CA ALA A 21 7.70 4.09 4.58
C ALA A 21 7.92 3.60 3.13
N THR A 22 6.86 3.31 2.39
CA THR A 22 6.96 2.73 1.04
C THR A 22 6.83 3.80 -0.05
N TYR A 23 5.76 4.58 -0.02
CA TYR A 23 5.38 5.47 -1.13
C TYR A 23 6.38 6.60 -1.40
N PRO A 24 6.98 7.28 -0.40
CA PRO A 24 7.98 8.31 -0.67
C PRO A 24 9.22 7.78 -1.40
N HIS A 25 9.59 6.52 -1.16
CA HIS A 25 10.69 5.88 -1.88
C HIS A 25 10.33 5.61 -3.34
N ILE A 26 9.09 5.21 -3.62
CA ILE A 26 8.57 5.12 -4.99
C ILE A 26 8.68 6.49 -5.68
N LEU A 27 8.16 7.56 -5.07
CA LEU A 27 8.25 8.91 -5.67
C LEU A 27 9.70 9.32 -5.95
N ARG A 28 10.61 9.10 -4.99
CA ARG A 28 12.03 9.44 -5.14
C ARG A 28 12.69 8.64 -6.27
N ALA A 29 12.36 7.37 -6.43
CA ALA A 29 12.90 6.54 -7.50
C ALA A 29 12.51 7.05 -8.90
N TRP A 30 11.30 7.60 -9.06
CA TRP A 30 10.85 8.18 -10.34
C TRP A 30 11.30 9.63 -10.55
N ALA A 31 11.66 10.35 -9.48
CA ALA A 31 12.11 11.73 -9.56
C ALA A 31 13.63 11.87 -9.82
N THR A 32 14.43 10.86 -9.44
CA THR A 32 15.90 10.90 -9.57
C THR A 32 16.38 10.34 -10.91
N LYS A 33 17.49 10.88 -11.42
CA LYS A 33 18.24 10.32 -12.57
C LYS A 33 19.52 9.59 -12.17
N ASP A 34 19.91 9.70 -10.90
CA ASP A 34 21.06 8.96 -10.34
C ASP A 34 20.66 7.50 -10.09
N VAL A 35 21.30 6.59 -10.82
CA VAL A 35 21.04 5.15 -10.80
C VAL A 35 21.24 4.55 -9.41
N GLN A 36 22.23 5.02 -8.64
CA GLN A 36 22.49 4.48 -7.30
C GLN A 36 21.38 4.89 -6.32
N ARG A 37 20.95 6.16 -6.39
CA ARG A 37 19.81 6.64 -5.58
C ARG A 37 18.51 5.96 -5.99
N GLN A 38 18.32 5.72 -7.28
CA GLN A 38 17.15 5.04 -7.81
C GLN A 38 17.08 3.59 -7.32
N MET A 39 18.19 2.86 -7.39
CA MET A 39 18.32 1.51 -6.83
C MET A 39 18.02 1.50 -5.34
N PHE A 40 18.65 2.38 -4.55
CA PHE A 40 18.42 2.47 -3.12
C PHE A 40 16.92 2.67 -2.81
N ALA A 41 16.29 3.62 -3.50
CA ALA A 41 14.88 3.92 -3.30
C ALA A 41 13.97 2.73 -3.67
N LEU A 42 14.20 2.06 -4.80
CA LEU A 42 13.38 0.91 -5.22
C LEU A 42 13.56 -0.32 -4.32
N VAL A 43 14.79 -0.58 -3.86
CA VAL A 43 15.06 -1.67 -2.91
C VAL A 43 14.36 -1.41 -1.59
N GLU A 44 14.44 -0.18 -1.09
CA GLU A 44 13.83 0.19 0.20
C GLU A 44 12.30 0.18 0.11
N ALA A 45 11.72 0.68 -0.97
CA ALA A 45 10.29 0.58 -1.23
C ALA A 45 9.81 -0.89 -1.22
N ALA A 46 10.52 -1.78 -1.92
CA ALA A 46 10.16 -3.19 -1.97
C ALA A 46 10.30 -3.89 -0.60
N ASN A 47 11.32 -3.54 0.18
CA ASN A 47 11.49 -4.09 1.53
C ASN A 47 10.39 -3.60 2.49
N ASN A 48 10.06 -2.30 2.45
CA ASN A 48 9.03 -1.70 3.28
C ASN A 48 7.63 -2.20 2.92
N GLU A 49 7.38 -2.44 1.62
CA GLU A 49 6.16 -3.08 1.15
C GLU A 49 5.94 -4.43 1.85
N THR A 50 6.93 -5.31 1.78
CA THR A 50 6.79 -6.68 2.29
C THR A 50 6.86 -6.75 3.82
N ARG A 51 7.70 -5.92 4.46
CA ARG A 51 7.97 -6.00 5.91
C ARG A 51 7.01 -5.19 6.76
N VAL A 52 6.42 -4.13 6.22
CA VAL A 52 5.63 -3.17 7.01
C VAL A 52 4.23 -3.00 6.41
N LEU A 53 4.14 -2.63 5.13
CA LEU A 53 2.87 -2.30 4.50
C LEU A 53 1.94 -3.50 4.40
N LEU A 54 2.42 -4.63 3.87
CA LEU A 54 1.60 -5.83 3.70
C LEU A 54 1.10 -6.38 5.06
N PRO A 55 1.94 -6.55 6.10
CA PRO A 55 1.45 -6.93 7.43
C PRO A 55 0.47 -5.93 8.03
N GLY A 56 0.73 -4.63 7.89
CA GLY A 56 -0.17 -3.57 8.37
C GLY A 56 -1.53 -3.60 7.67
N ALA A 57 -1.52 -3.82 6.34
CA ALA A 57 -2.74 -4.06 5.58
C ALA A 57 -3.47 -5.28 6.14
N MET A 58 -2.87 -6.47 6.14
CA MET A 58 -3.52 -7.68 6.66
C MET A 58 -4.10 -7.49 8.07
N ALA A 59 -3.32 -6.90 8.99
CA ALA A 59 -3.76 -6.62 10.36
C ALA A 59 -4.98 -5.69 10.39
N SER A 60 -4.98 -4.61 9.60
CA SER A 60 -6.10 -3.65 9.56
C SER A 60 -7.40 -4.29 9.05
N GLY A 61 -7.32 -5.16 8.03
CA GLY A 61 -8.48 -5.86 7.49
C GLY A 61 -9.06 -6.86 8.47
N ILE A 62 -8.20 -7.69 9.08
CA ILE A 62 -8.61 -8.70 10.07
C ILE A 62 -9.24 -8.05 11.29
N THR A 63 -8.56 -7.06 11.87
CA THR A 63 -9.03 -6.38 13.09
C THR A 63 -10.28 -5.54 12.84
N GLY A 64 -10.42 -4.94 11.65
CA GLY A 64 -11.63 -4.21 11.25
C GLY A 64 -12.83 -5.13 11.13
N PHE A 65 -12.65 -6.31 10.54
CA PHE A 65 -13.69 -7.33 10.46
C PHE A 65 -14.16 -7.78 11.86
N PHE A 66 -13.22 -8.15 12.75
CA PHE A 66 -13.59 -8.59 14.10
C PHE A 66 -14.20 -7.48 14.94
N TRP A 67 -13.76 -6.23 14.78
CA TRP A 67 -14.40 -5.09 15.43
C TRP A 67 -15.84 -4.93 14.96
N ALA A 68 -16.10 -5.00 13.66
CA ALA A 68 -17.45 -4.86 13.13
C ALA A 68 -18.38 -6.00 13.60
N VAL A 69 -17.89 -7.24 13.64
CA VAL A 69 -18.64 -8.39 14.19
C VAL A 69 -18.93 -8.22 15.69
N ALA A 70 -17.96 -7.75 16.46
CA ALA A 70 -18.12 -7.55 17.92
C ALA A 70 -19.16 -6.47 18.26
N GLU A 71 -19.32 -5.47 17.39
CA GLU A 71 -20.33 -4.40 17.51
C GLU A 71 -21.69 -4.83 16.95
N GLY A 72 -21.81 -6.04 16.40
CA GLY A 72 -23.05 -6.55 15.84
C GLY A 72 -23.45 -5.95 14.48
N TYR A 73 -22.51 -5.32 13.77
CA TYR A 73 -22.79 -4.84 12.41
C TYR A 73 -22.99 -6.00 11.44
N ASN A 74 -23.82 -5.77 10.43
CA ASN A 74 -24.13 -6.72 9.37
C ASN A 74 -23.58 -6.21 8.03
N PHE A 75 -22.59 -6.93 7.49
CA PHE A 75 -21.89 -6.60 6.25
C PHE A 75 -22.75 -6.59 4.98
N PHE A 76 -24.01 -7.01 5.04
CA PHE A 76 -24.93 -7.01 3.90
C PHE A 76 -26.04 -5.96 4.01
N THR A 77 -26.47 -5.63 5.24
CA THR A 77 -27.51 -4.62 5.47
C THR A 77 -26.92 -3.24 5.75
N ASP A 78 -25.77 -3.18 6.41
CA ASP A 78 -25.04 -1.93 6.64
C ASP A 78 -24.25 -1.57 5.39
N LEU A 79 -24.94 -0.93 4.44
CA LEU A 79 -24.41 -0.66 3.11
C LEU A 79 -23.09 0.11 3.14
N TRP A 80 -22.92 1.08 4.06
CA TRP A 80 -21.63 1.79 4.21
C TRP A 80 -20.48 0.85 4.58
N LEU A 81 -20.74 -0.18 5.39
CA LEU A 81 -19.76 -1.18 5.81
C LEU A 81 -19.47 -2.16 4.67
N SER A 82 -20.49 -2.53 3.88
CA SER A 82 -20.32 -3.30 2.65
C SER A 82 -19.41 -2.57 1.67
N ALA A 83 -19.69 -1.29 1.42
CA ALA A 83 -18.89 -0.44 0.54
C ALA A 83 -17.46 -0.26 1.05
N LEU A 84 -17.29 -0.06 2.36
CA LEU A 84 -15.98 0.04 3.00
C LEU A 84 -15.19 -1.24 2.81
N THR A 85 -15.84 -2.40 3.00
CA THR A 85 -15.21 -3.72 2.83
C THR A 85 -14.81 -3.96 1.38
N LEU A 86 -15.68 -3.66 0.41
CA LEU A 86 -15.39 -3.82 -1.01
C LEU A 86 -14.23 -2.91 -1.48
N LEU A 87 -14.24 -1.65 -1.05
CA LEU A 87 -13.13 -0.73 -1.34
C LEU A 87 -11.83 -1.20 -0.70
N TYR A 88 -11.89 -1.67 0.54
CA TYR A 88 -10.73 -2.23 1.23
C TYR A 88 -10.15 -3.43 0.47
N VAL A 89 -11.00 -4.37 0.03
CA VAL A 89 -10.58 -5.50 -0.81
C VAL A 89 -9.96 -5.02 -2.12
N PHE A 90 -10.60 -4.07 -2.82
CA PHE A 90 -10.06 -3.52 -4.05
C PHE A 90 -8.64 -2.92 -3.83
N PHE A 91 -8.47 -2.06 -2.83
CA PHE A 91 -7.17 -1.44 -2.60
C PHE A 91 -6.11 -2.44 -2.11
N TYR A 92 -6.40 -3.23 -1.09
CA TYR A 92 -5.36 -4.03 -0.42
C TYR A 92 -5.22 -5.46 -0.94
N PHE A 93 -6.23 -6.03 -1.61
CA PHE A 93 -6.11 -7.34 -2.26
C PHE A 93 -5.89 -7.25 -3.77
N ILE A 94 -6.11 -6.10 -4.40
CA ILE A 94 -5.85 -5.91 -5.84
C ILE A 94 -4.72 -4.90 -6.06
N CYS A 95 -4.86 -3.65 -5.63
CA CYS A 95 -3.84 -2.64 -5.91
C CYS A 95 -2.49 -2.93 -5.22
N LEU A 96 -2.51 -3.39 -3.96
CA LEU A 96 -1.28 -3.69 -3.21
C LEU A 96 -0.46 -4.82 -3.86
N PRO A 97 -1.02 -6.00 -4.20
CA PRO A 97 -0.27 -7.02 -4.93
C PRO A 97 0.25 -6.54 -6.29
N LEU A 98 -0.55 -5.79 -7.06
CA LEU A 98 -0.13 -5.25 -8.35
C LEU A 98 1.07 -4.29 -8.21
N MET A 99 1.04 -3.41 -7.21
CA MET A 99 2.18 -2.57 -6.84
C MET A 99 3.39 -3.43 -6.44
N GLY A 100 3.17 -4.47 -5.62
CA GLY A 100 4.22 -5.39 -5.16
C GLY A 100 4.91 -6.12 -6.31
N PHE A 101 4.16 -6.61 -7.30
CA PHE A 101 4.75 -7.21 -8.51
C PHE A 101 5.61 -6.20 -9.29
N GLY A 102 5.11 -4.98 -9.48
CA GLY A 102 5.86 -3.90 -10.12
C GLY A 102 7.14 -3.54 -9.36
N LEU A 103 7.07 -3.45 -8.02
CA LEU A 103 8.22 -3.15 -7.17
C LEU A 103 9.29 -4.24 -7.21
N ARG A 104 8.89 -5.51 -7.23
CA ARG A 104 9.83 -6.64 -7.34
C ARG A 104 10.59 -6.59 -8.68
N ARG A 105 9.87 -6.34 -9.78
CA ARG A 105 10.49 -6.15 -11.11
C ARG A 105 11.45 -4.95 -11.11
N ALA A 106 11.00 -3.80 -10.60
CA ALA A 106 11.78 -2.57 -10.52
C ALA A 106 13.05 -2.74 -9.68
N ARG A 107 12.94 -3.41 -8.53
CA ARG A 107 14.08 -3.72 -7.65
C ARG A 107 15.16 -4.51 -8.38
N VAL A 108 14.78 -5.56 -9.11
CA VAL A 108 15.73 -6.40 -9.85
C VAL A 108 16.41 -5.60 -10.96
N ALA A 109 15.63 -4.88 -11.77
CA ALA A 109 16.17 -4.04 -12.84
C ALA A 109 17.13 -2.97 -12.32
N ALA A 110 16.78 -2.31 -11.20
CA ALA A 110 17.61 -1.27 -10.61
C ALA A 110 18.92 -1.80 -10.01
N LEU A 111 18.90 -3.00 -9.41
CA LEU A 111 20.13 -3.66 -8.94
C LEU A 111 21.07 -3.98 -10.11
N THR A 112 20.54 -4.43 -11.25
CA THR A 112 21.33 -4.69 -12.45
C THR A 112 21.93 -3.41 -13.02
N ALA A 113 21.13 -2.34 -13.14
CA ALA A 113 21.58 -1.04 -13.60
C ALA A 113 22.67 -0.44 -12.69
N ALA A 114 22.47 -0.49 -11.38
CA ALA A 114 23.45 -0.01 -10.40
C ALA A 114 24.79 -0.76 -10.48
N LYS A 115 24.78 -2.07 -10.75
CA LYS A 115 26.00 -2.84 -10.97
C LYS A 115 26.75 -2.44 -12.26
N ARG A 116 26.02 -2.03 -13.30
CA ARG A 116 26.62 -1.54 -14.56
C ARG A 116 27.01 -0.06 -14.51
N GLY A 117 26.48 0.69 -13.53
CA GLY A 117 26.73 2.12 -13.39
C GLY A 117 25.95 3.00 -14.36
N GLU A 118 25.04 2.41 -15.15
CA GLU A 118 24.25 3.09 -16.18
C GLU A 118 22.80 2.62 -16.14
N VAL A 119 21.89 3.45 -16.67
CA VAL A 119 20.47 3.08 -16.81
C VAL A 119 20.37 2.01 -17.91
N THR A 120 19.95 0.80 -17.53
CA THR A 120 19.71 -0.28 -18.50
C THR A 120 18.37 -0.10 -19.20
N PRO A 121 18.19 -0.67 -20.41
CA PRO A 121 16.91 -0.67 -21.10
C PRO A 121 15.77 -1.27 -20.26
N GLU A 122 16.08 -2.33 -19.50
CA GLU A 122 15.14 -2.98 -18.58
C GLU A 122 14.67 -2.05 -17.46
N LEU A 123 15.59 -1.25 -16.89
CA LEU A 123 15.21 -0.27 -15.87
C LEU A 123 14.37 0.84 -16.47
N GLN A 124 14.75 1.33 -17.66
CA GLN A 124 14.01 2.38 -18.35
C GLN A 124 12.56 1.94 -18.65
N GLU A 125 12.37 0.73 -19.17
CA GLU A 125 11.04 0.16 -19.43
C GLU A 125 10.17 0.13 -18.17
N VAL A 126 10.72 -0.31 -17.04
CA VAL A 126 9.98 -0.38 -15.78
C VAL A 126 9.61 1.01 -15.25
N LEU A 127 10.48 2.00 -15.45
CA LEU A 127 10.19 3.38 -15.08
C LEU A 127 9.09 3.99 -15.96
N ASP A 128 9.06 3.62 -17.23
CA ASP A 128 8.06 4.09 -18.18
C ASP A 128 6.67 3.47 -17.92
N ASP A 129 6.62 2.21 -17.46
CA ASP A 129 5.39 1.50 -17.09
C ASP A 129 4.66 2.14 -15.88
N LYS A 130 5.38 2.82 -14.98
CA LYS A 130 4.85 3.56 -13.81
C LYS A 130 3.90 2.77 -12.89
N VAL A 131 3.86 1.45 -13.00
CA VAL A 131 2.93 0.57 -12.26
C VAL A 131 3.02 0.81 -10.73
N PRO A 132 4.21 0.77 -10.09
CA PRO A 132 4.33 1.04 -8.65
C PRO A 132 3.88 2.45 -8.26
N LEU A 133 4.12 3.43 -9.14
CA LEU A 133 3.74 4.82 -8.91
C LEU A 133 2.21 4.94 -8.88
N VAL A 134 1.53 4.44 -9.90
CA VAL A 134 0.06 4.54 -10.03
C VAL A 134 -0.64 3.81 -8.88
N PHE A 135 -0.31 2.54 -8.65
CA PHE A 135 -0.97 1.78 -7.58
C PHE A 135 -0.57 2.27 -6.19
N GLY A 136 0.67 2.74 -6.00
CA GLY A 136 1.08 3.40 -4.76
C GLY A 136 0.28 4.67 -4.48
N THR A 137 0.02 5.49 -5.49
CA THR A 137 -0.84 6.68 -5.35
C THR A 137 -2.26 6.29 -4.99
N LEU A 138 -2.84 5.27 -5.66
CA LEU A 138 -4.19 4.78 -5.33
C LEU A 138 -4.28 4.30 -3.87
N LEU A 139 -3.27 3.60 -3.36
CA LEU A 139 -3.20 3.16 -1.96
C LEU A 139 -3.04 4.30 -0.95
N VAL A 140 -2.39 5.40 -1.33
CA VAL A 140 -2.32 6.59 -0.47
C VAL A 140 -3.65 7.33 -0.46
N LEU A 141 -4.29 7.45 -1.62
CA LEU A 141 -5.62 8.06 -1.75
C LEU A 141 -6.74 7.21 -1.13
N SER A 142 -6.54 5.90 -0.99
CA SER A 142 -7.52 5.05 -0.32
C SER A 142 -7.67 5.39 1.16
N VAL A 143 -6.62 5.88 1.83
CA VAL A 143 -6.66 6.22 3.26
C VAL A 143 -7.75 7.27 3.57
N PRO A 144 -7.75 8.47 2.95
CA PRO A 144 -8.83 9.43 3.19
C PRO A 144 -10.18 8.91 2.71
N VAL A 145 -10.26 8.20 1.58
CA VAL A 145 -11.53 7.66 1.07
C VAL A 145 -12.18 6.68 2.07
N LEU A 146 -11.42 5.71 2.55
CA LEU A 146 -11.89 4.72 3.53
C LEU A 146 -12.21 5.38 4.88
N SER A 147 -11.39 6.36 5.29
CA SER A 147 -11.59 7.09 6.55
C SER A 147 -12.88 7.94 6.51
N LEU A 148 -13.15 8.63 5.41
CA LEU A 148 -14.39 9.39 5.23
C LEU A 148 -15.62 8.47 5.31
N LEU A 149 -15.57 7.33 4.63
CA LEU A 149 -16.68 6.38 4.65
C LEU A 149 -16.91 5.79 6.06
N ALA A 150 -15.84 5.46 6.78
CA ALA A 150 -15.92 4.91 8.14
C ALA A 150 -16.40 5.93 9.19
N VAL A 151 -16.07 7.22 9.01
CA VAL A 151 -16.45 8.30 9.95
C VAL A 151 -17.86 8.78 9.70
N PHE A 152 -18.21 9.10 8.44
CA PHE A 152 -19.47 9.74 8.13
C PHE A 152 -20.64 8.77 7.97
N LYS A 153 -20.38 7.49 7.65
CA LYS A 153 -21.40 6.44 7.47
C LYS A 153 -22.63 6.95 6.69
N PRO A 154 -22.44 7.43 5.45
CA PRO A 154 -23.40 8.31 4.78
C PRO A 154 -24.71 7.65 4.30
N PHE A 155 -24.85 6.33 4.42
CA PHE A 155 -26.02 5.56 3.98
C PHE A 155 -26.14 4.23 4.74
#